data_AF-A0A444HAV6-F1
#
_entry.id   AF-A0A444HAV6-F1
#
_cell.length_a   1.000
_cell.length_b   1.000
_cell.length_c   1.000
_cell.angle_alpha   90.00
_cell.angle_beta   90.00
_cell.angle_gamma   90.00
#
_symmetry.space_group_name_H-M   'P 1'
#
loop_
_entity.id
_entity.type
_entity.pdbx_description
1 polymer ?
#
loop_
_entity_poly.entity_id
_entity_poly.type
_entity_poly.pdbx_seq_one_letter_code
_entity_poly.pdbx_strand_id
1 'polypeptide(L)'
;MKYLLVIFLLFNSIIIVSQSKEISFDSKLLVGKLKNGKPKLLITKKDFINTVNKELYKHDPIIDNVEVIQKYTLGSKKIKYFYVEFSSSKRKDLHIVRWLCNYNGELYFDKSNNPDIYTYIDLFIICEGNEKCRPRLFYMGEDDLGWSCREFIGCVTEEEALINKCTQGNAAF
;
A
#
# COMPACT_ATOMS: atom_id res chain seq x y z
N MET A 1 -16.64 -1.11 63.05
CA MET A 1 -16.82 -1.24 61.59
C MET A 1 -16.21 -0.02 60.88
N LYS A 2 -14.88 0.07 60.75
CA LYS A 2 -14.20 1.25 60.15
C LYS A 2 -13.18 0.92 59.05
N TYR A 3 -13.01 -0.35 58.69
CA TYR A 3 -11.93 -0.79 57.77
C TYR A 3 -12.40 -1.34 56.42
N LEU A 4 -13.70 -1.33 56.12
CA LEU A 4 -14.25 -1.95 54.91
C LEU A 4 -14.29 -1.02 53.67
N LEU A 5 -13.95 0.27 53.81
CA LEU A 5 -14.09 1.26 52.74
C LEU A 5 -12.78 1.52 51.95
N VAL A 6 -11.66 0.94 52.37
CA VAL A 6 -10.35 1.22 51.73
C VAL A 6 -10.02 0.21 50.63
N ILE A 7 -10.68 -0.95 50.59
CA ILE A 7 -10.38 -2.01 49.60
C ILE A 7 -11.06 -1.77 48.24
N PHE A 8 -12.09 -0.92 48.17
CA PHE A 8 -12.81 -0.65 46.93
C PHE A 8 -12.15 0.40 46.01
N LEU A 9 -11.11 1.10 46.47
CA LEU A 9 -10.42 2.14 45.70
C LEU A 9 -9.19 1.64 44.91
N LEU A 10 -8.80 0.37 45.04
CA LEU A 10 -7.66 -0.20 44.31
C LEU A 10 -8.05 -0.93 43.01
N PHE A 11 -9.35 -0.97 42.66
CA PHE A 11 -9.84 -1.64 41.44
C PHE A 11 -10.15 -0.70 40.27
N ASN A 12 -9.93 0.60 40.42
CA ASN A 12 -10.16 1.53 39.33
C ASN A 12 -8.92 1.67 38.45
N SER A 13 -9.06 1.09 37.26
CA SER A 13 -8.62 1.68 36.00
C SER A 13 -7.12 1.69 35.71
N ILE A 14 -6.53 0.51 35.54
CA ILE A 14 -5.51 0.34 34.50
C ILE A 14 -6.26 0.24 33.17
N ILE A 15 -6.79 1.37 32.69
CA ILE A 15 -7.20 1.49 31.29
C ILE A 15 -5.88 1.65 30.55
N ILE A 16 -5.34 0.53 30.06
CA ILE A 16 -4.27 0.56 29.06
C ILE A 16 -4.92 1.16 27.81
N VAL A 17 -4.89 2.48 27.72
CA VAL A 17 -5.14 3.19 26.46
C VAL A 17 -3.97 2.79 25.58
N SER A 18 -4.17 1.72 24.81
CA SER A 18 -3.29 1.37 23.70
C SER A 18 -3.37 2.54 22.74
N GLN A 19 -2.48 3.52 22.90
CA GLN A 19 -2.25 4.54 21.90
C GLN A 19 -1.82 3.79 20.63
N SER A 20 -2.75 3.64 19.70
CA SER A 20 -2.43 3.20 18.35
C SER A 20 -1.43 4.21 17.81
N LYS A 21 -0.17 3.80 17.65
CA LYS A 21 0.86 4.63 17.05
C LYS A 21 0.36 5.05 15.66
N GLU A 22 0.14 6.35 15.48
CA GLU A 22 -0.35 6.88 14.21
C GLU A 22 0.68 6.57 13.13
N ILE A 23 0.23 5.91 12.07
CA ILE A 23 1.06 5.55 10.93
C ILE A 23 1.21 6.80 10.07
N SER A 24 2.46 7.24 9.86
CA SER A 24 2.77 8.33 8.93
C SER A 24 3.49 7.78 7.71
N PHE A 25 2.89 8.01 6.54
CA PHE A 25 3.39 7.63 5.23
C PHE A 25 4.48 8.55 4.67
N ASP A 26 4.73 9.68 5.33
CA ASP A 26 5.78 10.64 4.96
C ASP A 26 7.14 10.32 5.59
N SER A 27 7.14 9.42 6.58
CA SER A 27 8.34 8.98 7.28
C SER A 27 8.73 7.56 6.88
N LYS A 28 9.99 7.21 7.15
CA LYS A 28 10.44 5.83 6.99
C LYS A 28 9.64 4.91 7.92
N LEU A 29 8.88 3.99 7.33
CA LEU A 29 7.98 3.09 8.05
C LEU A 29 8.30 1.64 7.72
N LEU A 30 8.59 0.82 8.73
CA LEU A 30 8.70 -0.63 8.57
C LEU A 30 7.31 -1.24 8.42
N VAL A 31 7.01 -1.74 7.22
CA VAL A 31 5.70 -2.29 6.87
C VAL A 31 5.65 -3.81 7.04
N GLY A 32 6.74 -4.49 6.68
CA GLY A 32 6.76 -5.94 6.64
C GLY A 32 8.16 -6.54 6.72
N LYS A 33 8.23 -7.87 6.81
CA LYS A 33 9.47 -8.65 6.72
C LYS A 33 9.28 -9.86 5.84
N LEU A 34 10.34 -10.28 5.17
CA LEU A 34 10.38 -11.56 4.48
C LEU A 34 10.57 -12.67 5.52
N LYS A 35 9.62 -13.60 5.58
CA LYS A 35 9.74 -14.86 6.32
C LYS A 35 9.72 -16.01 5.32
N ASN A 36 10.80 -16.78 5.28
CA ASN A 36 10.97 -17.88 4.30
C ASN A 36 10.76 -17.39 2.85
N GLY A 37 11.28 -16.21 2.52
CA GLY A 37 11.15 -15.60 1.20
C GLY A 37 9.75 -15.06 0.85
N LYS A 38 8.78 -15.13 1.77
CA LYS A 38 7.43 -14.59 1.58
C LYS A 38 7.22 -13.31 2.42
N PRO A 39 6.63 -12.26 1.86
CA PRO A 39 6.36 -11.05 2.62
C PRO A 39 5.31 -11.31 3.70
N LYS A 40 5.55 -10.78 4.89
CA LYS A 40 4.60 -10.77 6.01
C LYS A 40 4.45 -9.35 6.55
N LEU A 41 3.21 -8.87 6.59
CA LEU A 41 2.85 -7.58 7.18
C LEU A 41 3.16 -7.60 8.69
N LEU A 42 3.79 -6.53 9.20
CA LEU A 42 4.05 -6.34 10.63
C LEU A 42 3.04 -5.41 11.29
N ILE A 43 2.51 -4.45 10.52
CA ILE A 43 1.42 -3.57 10.93
C ILE A 43 0.11 -4.36 10.89
N THR A 44 -0.83 -4.09 11.79
CA THR A 44 -2.13 -4.78 11.71
C THR A 44 -2.89 -4.31 10.47
N LYS A 45 -3.61 -5.21 9.80
CA LYS A 45 -4.42 -4.84 8.62
C LYS A 45 -5.38 -3.69 8.94
N LYS A 46 -6.00 -3.74 10.13
CA LYS A 46 -6.97 -2.74 10.60
C LYS A 46 -6.34 -1.34 10.69
N ASP A 47 -5.16 -1.22 11.29
CA ASP A 47 -4.52 0.09 11.43
C ASP A 47 -4.17 0.67 10.06
N PHE A 48 -3.67 -0.17 9.14
CA PHE A 48 -3.32 0.28 7.79
C PHE A 48 -4.54 0.73 6.97
N ILE A 49 -5.62 -0.07 7.03
CA ILE A 49 -6.89 0.28 6.38
C ILE A 49 -7.46 1.58 6.94
N ASN A 50 -7.41 1.76 8.26
CA ASN A 50 -7.89 2.98 8.91
C ASN A 50 -7.08 4.20 8.48
N THR A 51 -5.75 4.10 8.43
CA THR A 51 -4.88 5.19 7.98
C THR A 51 -5.14 5.54 6.51
N VAL A 52 -5.17 4.56 5.61
CA VAL A 52 -5.42 4.82 4.19
C VAL A 52 -6.80 5.42 3.95
N ASN A 53 -7.84 4.92 4.60
CA ASN A 53 -9.17 5.53 4.48
C ASN A 53 -9.19 6.96 5.06
N LYS A 54 -8.49 7.22 6.17
CA LYS A 54 -8.42 8.57 6.76
C LYS A 54 -7.71 9.57 5.84
N GLU A 55 -6.65 9.12 5.14
CA GLU A 55 -5.83 9.99 4.29
C GLU A 55 -6.40 10.14 2.87
N LEU A 56 -6.81 9.04 2.22
CA LEU A 56 -7.22 9.06 0.81
C LEU A 56 -8.74 9.08 0.60
N TYR A 57 -9.52 8.56 1.55
CA TYR A 57 -10.98 8.35 1.41
C TYR A 57 -11.77 8.85 2.62
N LYS A 58 -11.36 10.00 3.20
CA LYS A 58 -11.85 10.50 4.48
C LYS A 58 -13.38 10.55 4.60
N HIS A 59 -14.06 10.89 3.50
CA HIS A 59 -15.51 11.07 3.45
C HIS A 59 -16.27 9.83 3.00
N ASP A 60 -15.60 8.84 2.42
CA ASP A 60 -16.19 7.58 1.96
C ASP A 60 -15.22 6.41 2.15
N PRO A 61 -15.03 5.90 3.38
CA PRO A 61 -14.13 4.79 3.64
C PRO A 61 -14.56 3.52 2.89
N ILE A 62 -13.83 3.20 1.83
CA ILE A 62 -14.12 2.07 0.95
C ILE A 62 -13.05 0.97 0.98
N ILE A 63 -11.84 1.28 1.44
CA ILE A 63 -10.77 0.28 1.54
C ILE A 63 -11.07 -0.66 2.70
N ASP A 64 -11.02 -1.96 2.45
CA ASP A 64 -11.31 -2.99 3.46
C ASP A 64 -10.31 -4.16 3.44
N ASN A 65 -9.36 -4.14 2.52
CA ASN A 65 -8.29 -5.11 2.48
C ASN A 65 -6.93 -4.45 2.21
N VAL A 66 -5.90 -5.09 2.77
CA VAL A 66 -4.51 -4.75 2.52
C VAL A 66 -3.66 -6.01 2.49
N GLU A 67 -2.73 -6.06 1.55
CA GLU A 67 -1.78 -7.14 1.38
C GLU A 67 -0.40 -6.65 0.93
N VAL A 68 0.65 -7.38 1.29
CA VAL A 68 2.00 -7.14 0.76
C VAL A 68 2.24 -8.14 -0.34
N ILE A 69 2.51 -7.64 -1.55
CA ILE A 69 2.66 -8.45 -2.74
C ILE A 69 4.12 -8.44 -3.18
N GLN A 70 4.61 -9.62 -3.58
CA GLN A 70 5.87 -9.78 -4.31
C GLN A 70 5.57 -10.03 -5.79
N LYS A 71 6.26 -9.31 -6.67
CA LYS A 71 6.19 -9.49 -8.13
C LYS A 71 7.58 -9.38 -8.76
N TYR A 72 7.62 -9.56 -10.07
CA TYR A 72 8.78 -9.29 -10.91
C TYR A 72 8.38 -8.26 -11.96
N THR A 73 9.31 -7.35 -12.30
CA THR A 73 9.08 -6.35 -13.34
C THR A 73 8.73 -7.02 -14.67
N LEU A 74 7.93 -6.33 -15.46
CA LEU A 74 7.63 -6.70 -16.84
C LEU A 74 8.67 -6.08 -17.79
N GLY A 75 8.74 -6.59 -19.02
CA GLY A 75 9.81 -6.24 -19.98
C GLY A 75 11.00 -7.21 -19.97
N SER A 76 12.11 -6.76 -20.54
CA SER A 76 13.34 -7.53 -20.83
C SER A 76 14.11 -7.95 -19.57
N LYS A 77 14.09 -7.10 -18.53
CA LYS A 77 14.74 -7.37 -17.24
C LYS A 77 13.69 -7.77 -16.20
N LYS A 78 13.90 -8.91 -15.53
CA LYS A 78 13.03 -9.40 -14.44
C LYS A 78 13.65 -9.09 -13.08
N ILE A 79 13.27 -7.98 -12.49
CA ILE A 79 13.71 -7.54 -11.16
C ILE A 79 12.60 -7.85 -10.17
N LYS A 80 12.95 -8.52 -9.07
CA LYS A 80 12.02 -8.78 -7.97
C LYS A 80 11.69 -7.48 -7.25
N TYR A 81 10.41 -7.26 -6.97
CA TYR A 81 9.97 -6.10 -6.21
C TYR A 81 8.80 -6.41 -5.27
N PHE A 82 8.54 -5.47 -4.37
CA PHE A 82 7.53 -5.55 -3.33
C PHE A 82 6.69 -4.28 -3.29
N TYR A 83 5.41 -4.42 -2.99
CA TYR A 83 4.51 -3.30 -2.78
C TYR A 83 3.40 -3.69 -1.81
N VAL A 84 2.78 -2.69 -1.19
CA VAL A 84 1.49 -2.85 -0.51
C VAL A 84 0.38 -2.62 -1.52
N GLU A 85 -0.61 -3.50 -1.57
CA GLU A 85 -1.85 -3.32 -2.31
C GLU A 85 -3.00 -3.10 -1.32
N PHE A 86 -3.76 -2.03 -1.52
CA PHE A 86 -5.02 -1.75 -0.86
C PHE A 86 -6.15 -1.97 -1.86
N SER A 87 -7.23 -2.60 -1.40
CA SER A 87 -8.38 -2.92 -2.24
C SER A 87 -9.70 -2.79 -1.48
N SER A 88 -10.78 -2.75 -2.24
CA SER A 88 -12.15 -2.65 -1.73
C SER A 88 -12.99 -3.83 -2.20
N SER A 89 -13.72 -4.47 -1.29
CA SER A 89 -14.73 -5.46 -1.67
C SER A 89 -15.96 -4.83 -2.34
N LYS A 90 -16.24 -3.56 -2.03
CA LYS A 90 -17.34 -2.76 -2.62
C LYS A 90 -17.00 -2.27 -4.03
N ARG A 91 -15.74 -1.87 -4.25
CA ARG A 91 -15.20 -1.44 -5.53
C ARG A 91 -14.10 -2.38 -5.99
N LYS A 92 -14.50 -3.51 -6.60
CA LYS A 92 -13.58 -4.57 -7.04
C LYS A 92 -12.61 -4.14 -8.15
N ASP A 93 -12.92 -3.04 -8.81
CA ASP A 93 -12.14 -2.36 -9.84
C ASP A 93 -11.04 -1.46 -9.26
N LEU A 94 -11.09 -1.13 -7.96
CA LEU A 94 -10.16 -0.23 -7.30
C LEU A 94 -8.98 -0.98 -6.68
N HIS A 95 -7.79 -0.69 -7.19
CA HIS A 95 -6.53 -1.15 -6.61
C HIS A 95 -5.59 0.03 -6.41
N ILE A 96 -5.08 0.17 -5.19
CA ILE A 96 -4.13 1.22 -4.83
C ILE A 96 -2.84 0.53 -4.40
N VAL A 97 -1.71 0.90 -5.00
CA VAL A 97 -0.43 0.34 -4.58
C VAL A 97 0.52 1.40 -4.10
N ARG A 98 1.43 0.97 -3.23
CA ARG A 98 2.62 1.74 -2.88
C ARG A 98 3.84 0.84 -2.78
N TRP A 99 4.92 1.28 -3.41
CA TRP A 99 6.19 0.57 -3.44
C TRP A 99 6.78 0.34 -2.04
N LEU A 100 7.54 -0.76 -1.90
CA LEU A 100 8.30 -1.08 -0.69
C LEU A 100 9.78 -1.27 -1.01
N CYS A 101 10.64 -0.54 -0.30
CA CYS A 101 12.07 -0.76 -0.32
C CYS A 101 12.44 -1.98 0.54
N ASN A 102 13.23 -2.89 -0.02
CA ASN A 102 13.71 -4.08 0.68
C ASN A 102 15.16 -3.87 1.16
N TYR A 103 15.34 -3.72 2.46
CA TYR A 103 16.66 -3.68 3.11
C TYR A 103 16.87 -4.98 3.88
N ASN A 104 17.65 -5.89 3.32
CA ASN A 104 18.01 -7.17 3.97
C ASN A 104 16.80 -7.96 4.49
N GLY A 105 15.69 -7.98 3.74
CA GLY A 105 14.47 -8.70 4.09
C GLY A 105 13.48 -7.89 4.92
N GLU A 106 13.80 -6.65 5.27
CA GLU A 106 12.88 -5.70 5.89
C GLU A 106 12.28 -4.78 4.83
N LEU A 107 10.95 -4.66 4.83
CA LEU A 107 10.18 -3.94 3.81
C LEU A 107 9.68 -2.62 4.36
N TYR A 108 10.11 -1.52 3.74
CA TYR A 108 9.83 -0.16 4.21
C TYR A 108 9.08 0.69 3.20
N PHE A 109 8.22 1.58 3.68
CA PHE A 109 8.04 2.87 3.01
C PHE A 109 9.26 3.73 3.34
N ASP A 110 9.97 4.22 2.34
CA ASP A 110 11.20 4.97 2.55
C ASP A 110 11.40 6.00 1.43
N LYS A 111 11.03 7.26 1.70
CA LYS A 111 11.17 8.38 0.77
C LYS A 111 12.62 8.85 0.59
N SER A 112 13.54 8.39 1.46
CA SER A 112 14.91 8.93 1.54
C SER A 112 15.87 8.31 0.54
N ASN A 113 15.47 7.23 -0.14
CA ASN A 113 16.36 6.48 -1.00
C ASN A 113 16.17 6.89 -2.47
N ASN A 114 17.11 7.73 -2.93
CA ASN A 114 17.34 8.13 -4.33
C ASN A 114 16.20 8.98 -4.96
N PRO A 115 16.24 10.32 -4.88
CA PRO A 115 15.13 11.19 -5.26
C PRO A 115 14.75 11.15 -6.76
N ASP A 116 15.71 10.90 -7.65
CA ASP A 116 15.50 11.09 -9.11
C ASP A 116 14.75 9.94 -9.79
N ILE A 117 14.90 8.70 -9.32
CA ILE A 117 14.22 7.51 -9.90
C ILE A 117 12.87 7.25 -9.22
N TYR A 118 12.69 7.69 -7.97
CA TYR A 118 11.64 7.17 -7.09
C TYR A 118 10.48 8.14 -6.84
N THR A 119 10.56 9.40 -7.29
CA THR A 119 9.46 10.37 -7.15
C THR A 119 8.16 9.88 -7.80
N TYR A 120 8.22 9.10 -8.88
CA TYR A 120 7.05 8.50 -9.54
C TYR A 120 6.61 7.15 -8.93
N ILE A 121 7.48 6.50 -8.16
CA ILE A 121 7.26 5.14 -7.62
C ILE A 121 6.77 5.17 -6.16
N ASP A 122 7.05 6.26 -5.44
CA ASP A 122 6.71 6.46 -4.03
C ASP A 122 5.30 7.05 -3.80
N LEU A 123 4.61 7.42 -4.88
CA LEU A 123 3.21 7.83 -4.83
C LEU A 123 2.28 6.62 -4.69
N PHE A 124 1.10 6.86 -4.10
CA PHE A 124 0.00 5.92 -4.22
C PHE A 124 -0.47 5.90 -5.68
N ILE A 125 -0.27 4.77 -6.33
CA ILE A 125 -0.75 4.56 -7.70
C ILE A 125 -2.12 3.89 -7.62
N ILE A 126 -3.13 4.60 -8.09
CA ILE A 126 -4.51 4.14 -8.15
C ILE A 126 -4.81 3.65 -9.56
N CYS A 127 -5.30 2.42 -9.67
CA CYS A 127 -5.90 1.90 -10.88
C CYS A 127 -7.36 1.59 -10.62
N GLU A 128 -8.23 2.14 -11.48
CA GLU A 128 -9.66 1.82 -11.53
C GLU A 128 -10.00 1.33 -12.94
N GLY A 129 -10.59 0.15 -13.07
CA GLY A 129 -11.02 -0.36 -14.37
C GLY A 129 -11.48 -1.82 -14.38
N ASN A 130 -11.86 -2.29 -15.56
CA ASN A 130 -12.32 -3.66 -15.78
C ASN A 130 -11.15 -4.66 -15.79
N GLU A 131 -11.45 -5.93 -15.44
CA GLU A 131 -10.56 -7.11 -15.46
C GLU A 131 -9.06 -6.91 -15.15
N LYS A 132 -8.60 -7.40 -13.98
CA LYS A 132 -7.17 -7.46 -13.61
C LYS A 132 -6.42 -6.11 -13.70
N CYS A 133 -7.15 -4.98 -13.67
CA CYS A 133 -6.61 -3.63 -13.61
C CYS A 133 -5.85 -3.45 -12.30
N ARG A 134 -4.55 -3.76 -12.32
CA ARG A 134 -3.65 -3.65 -11.17
C ARG A 134 -2.38 -2.96 -11.61
N PRO A 135 -1.80 -2.08 -10.79
CA PRO A 135 -0.49 -1.52 -11.06
C PRO A 135 0.55 -2.62 -11.29
N ARG A 136 1.25 -2.53 -12.42
CA ARG A 136 2.36 -3.38 -12.84
C ARG A 136 3.58 -2.49 -13.05
N LEU A 137 4.73 -2.94 -12.55
CA LEU A 137 5.99 -2.21 -12.76
C LEU A 137 6.72 -2.78 -13.97
N PHE A 138 7.17 -1.90 -14.85
CA PHE A 138 7.94 -2.21 -16.04
C PHE A 138 9.33 -1.61 -15.96
N TYR A 139 10.26 -2.29 -16.60
CA TYR A 139 11.59 -1.77 -16.88
C TYR A 139 11.57 -1.14 -18.28
N MET A 140 11.89 0.15 -18.36
CA MET A 140 11.74 0.98 -19.57
C MET A 140 13.08 1.45 -20.18
N GLY A 141 14.22 0.92 -19.73
CA GLY A 141 15.54 1.37 -20.17
C GLY A 141 16.64 0.84 -19.25
N GLU A 142 17.86 1.38 -19.30
CA GLU A 142 18.95 0.88 -18.44
C GLU A 142 18.72 1.10 -16.95
N ASP A 143 17.94 2.10 -16.52
CA ASP A 143 17.58 2.30 -15.11
C ASP A 143 16.15 2.83 -14.87
N ASP A 144 15.35 2.95 -15.94
CA ASP A 144 14.02 3.54 -15.84
C ASP A 144 12.94 2.52 -15.46
N LEU A 145 12.10 2.90 -14.51
CA LEU A 145 10.98 2.12 -14.01
C LEU A 145 9.67 2.90 -14.18
N GLY A 146 8.62 2.21 -14.62
CA GLY A 146 7.31 2.83 -14.84
C GLY A 146 6.17 1.94 -14.36
N TRP A 147 5.18 2.54 -13.70
CA TRP A 147 3.93 1.86 -13.37
C TRP A 147 2.95 1.95 -14.55
N SER A 148 2.18 0.87 -14.77
CA SER A 148 1.04 0.85 -15.67
C SER A 148 -0.09 0.05 -15.05
N CYS A 149 -1.33 0.45 -15.30
CA CYS A 149 -2.52 -0.32 -14.92
C CYS A 149 -2.79 -1.51 -15.85
N ARG A 150 -1.96 -1.71 -16.88
CA ARG A 150 -2.09 -2.76 -17.90
C ARG A 150 -0.87 -3.69 -17.93
N GLU A 151 -0.99 -4.80 -18.66
CA GLU A 151 0.09 -5.79 -18.84
C GLU A 151 1.22 -5.35 -19.79
N PHE A 152 1.11 -4.18 -20.43
CA PHE A 152 2.19 -3.55 -21.19
C PHE A 152 2.16 -2.02 -21.10
N ILE A 153 3.29 -1.38 -21.43
CA ILE A 153 3.42 0.06 -21.66
C ILE A 153 3.59 0.25 -23.16
N GLY A 154 2.61 0.85 -23.83
CA GLY A 154 2.65 1.09 -25.26
C GLY A 154 1.39 1.78 -25.78
N CYS A 155 1.48 2.33 -26.98
CA CYS A 155 0.32 2.82 -27.71
C CYS A 155 -0.57 1.62 -28.09
N VAL A 156 -1.87 1.73 -27.81
CA VAL A 156 -2.87 0.77 -28.27
C VAL A 156 -3.58 1.31 -29.50
N THR A 157 -4.15 0.42 -30.30
CA THR A 157 -5.04 0.83 -31.38
C THR A 157 -6.30 1.50 -30.80
N GLU A 158 -7.01 2.29 -31.61
CA GLU A 158 -8.27 2.93 -31.18
C GLU A 158 -9.33 1.89 -30.75
N GLU A 159 -9.42 0.77 -31.48
CA GLU A 159 -10.30 -0.34 -31.15
C GLU A 159 -9.99 -0.93 -29.76
N GLU A 160 -8.71 -1.16 -29.47
CA GLU A 160 -8.26 -1.72 -28.20
C GLU A 160 -8.37 -0.70 -27.05
N ALA A 161 -8.25 0.61 -27.35
CA ALA A 161 -8.56 1.70 -26.44
C ALA A 161 -10.05 1.76 -26.07
N LEU A 162 -10.95 1.48 -27.02
CA LEU A 162 -12.39 1.46 -26.82
C LEU A 162 -12.86 0.24 -26.01
N ILE A 163 -12.19 -0.90 -26.14
CA ILE A 163 -12.48 -2.14 -25.39
C ILE A 163 -11.97 -2.04 -23.95
N ASN A 164 -10.74 -1.54 -23.75
CA ASN A 164 -10.06 -1.53 -22.45
C ASN A 164 -9.98 -0.14 -21.81
N LYS A 165 -11.05 0.66 -21.88
CA LYS A 165 -11.05 2.07 -21.43
C LYS A 165 -10.53 2.19 -19.99
N CYS A 166 -9.41 2.90 -19.82
CA CYS A 166 -8.98 3.39 -18.52
C CYS A 166 -9.91 4.56 -18.17
N THR A 167 -10.73 4.43 -17.14
CA THR A 167 -11.75 5.44 -16.83
C THR A 167 -11.19 6.61 -16.03
N GLN A 168 -10.06 6.43 -15.35
CA GLN A 168 -9.26 7.48 -14.71
C GLN A 168 -7.90 6.92 -14.27
N GLY A 169 -6.84 7.73 -14.42
CA GLY A 169 -5.54 7.50 -13.79
C GLY A 169 -5.15 8.78 -13.06
N ASN A 170 -5.35 8.81 -11.74
CA ASN A 170 -5.00 9.95 -10.90
C ASN A 170 -3.81 9.56 -10.01
N ALA A 171 -2.81 10.44 -9.92
CA ALA A 171 -1.94 10.47 -8.76
C ALA A 171 -2.78 10.99 -7.58
N ALA A 172 -2.97 10.19 -6.54
CA ALA A 172 -3.51 10.70 -5.29
C ALA A 172 -2.38 11.45 -4.58
N PHE A 173 -2.53 12.78 -4.50
CA PHE A 173 -1.73 13.64 -3.65
C PHE A 173 -2.25 13.56 -2.21
#